data_AF-A0A9D6B5R1-F1
#
_entry.id   AF-A0A9D6B5R1-F1
#
_cell.length_a   1.000
_cell.length_b   1.000
_cell.length_c   1.000
_cell.angle_alpha   90.00
_cell.angle_beta   90.00
_cell.angle_gamma   90.00
#
_symmetry.space_group_name_H-M   'P 1'
#
loop_
_entity.id
_entity.type
_entity.pdbx_description
1 polymer ?
#
loop_
_entity_poly.entity_id
_entity_poly.type
_entity_poly.pdbx_seq_one_letter_code
_entity_poly.pdbx_strand_id
1 'polypeptide(L)'
;MNDIAFDLCTMRKDVGLTQKQLAEILGVKQSNISRWERPGYNGYKVSILSKLARVLGGRLELSLKRSTDIMLDLSRFTFTENTHRFTQYTDGHTETLQSSRKIKFEGVKIYA
;
A
#
# COMPACT_ATOMS: atom_id res chain seq x y z
N MET A 1 -1.02 19.07 7.95
CA MET A 1 -1.50 17.86 7.24
C MET A 1 -1.13 18.06 5.78
N ASN A 2 -0.21 17.25 5.22
CA ASN A 2 0.17 17.39 3.81
C ASN A 2 -1.01 16.89 2.96
N ASP A 3 -1.64 17.81 2.22
CA ASP A 3 -2.68 17.47 1.26
C ASP A 3 -2.01 17.17 -0.08
N ILE A 4 -2.04 15.91 -0.49
CA ILE A 4 -1.45 15.45 -1.76
C ILE A 4 -2.01 16.27 -2.95
N ALA A 5 -3.27 16.68 -2.90
CA ALA A 5 -3.87 17.50 -3.96
C ALA A 5 -3.20 18.88 -4.06
N PHE A 6 -2.84 19.47 -2.91
CA PHE A 6 -2.12 20.74 -2.85
C PHE A 6 -0.68 20.59 -3.35
N ASP A 7 0.02 19.52 -2.96
CA ASP A 7 1.39 19.23 -3.39
C ASP A 7 1.44 19.06 -4.92
N LEU A 8 0.51 18.27 -5.49
CA LEU A 8 0.41 18.07 -6.94
C LEU A 8 0.16 19.38 -7.69
N CYS A 9 -0.75 20.21 -7.19
CA CYS A 9 -1.06 21.51 -7.80
C CYS A 9 0.14 22.45 -7.77
N THR A 10 0.88 22.48 -6.66
CA THR A 10 2.08 23.31 -6.49
C THR A 10 3.18 22.85 -7.43
N MET A 11 3.54 21.55 -7.41
CA MET A 11 4.55 20.99 -8.30
C MET A 11 4.22 21.22 -9.78
N ARG A 12 2.94 21.07 -10.18
CA ARG A 12 2.51 21.37 -11.55
C ARG A 12 2.77 22.82 -11.94
N LYS A 13 2.47 23.76 -11.05
CA LYS A 13 2.71 25.20 -11.28
C LYS A 13 4.21 25.51 -11.34
N ASP A 14 5.02 24.87 -10.51
CA ASP A 14 6.47 25.07 -10.48
C ASP A 14 7.14 24.66 -11.80
N VAL A 15 6.64 23.59 -12.45
CA VAL A 15 7.09 23.18 -13.80
C VAL A 15 6.38 23.93 -14.94
N GLY A 16 5.56 24.95 -14.63
CA GLY A 16 4.93 25.83 -15.61
C GLY A 16 3.79 25.21 -16.43
N LEU A 17 3.23 24.06 -15.99
CA LEU A 17 2.18 23.37 -16.74
C LEU A 17 0.79 23.86 -16.33
N THR A 18 -0.10 24.05 -17.30
CA THR A 18 -1.54 24.13 -17.04
C THR A 18 -2.13 22.74 -16.75
N GLN A 19 -3.31 22.68 -16.15
CA GLN A 19 -4.01 21.41 -15.97
C GLN A 19 -4.30 20.69 -17.29
N LYS A 20 -4.57 21.45 -18.37
CA LYS A 20 -4.81 20.89 -19.70
C LYS A 20 -3.55 20.24 -20.27
N GLN A 21 -2.41 20.92 -20.19
CA GLN A 21 -1.12 20.38 -20.66
C GLN A 21 -0.70 19.14 -19.86
N LEU A 22 -0.87 19.14 -18.54
CA LEU A 22 -0.59 17.94 -17.73
C LEU A 22 -1.51 16.78 -18.14
N ALA A 23 -2.78 17.06 -18.43
CA ALA A 23 -3.72 16.06 -18.89
C ALA A 23 -3.32 15.45 -20.24
N GLU A 24 -2.87 16.29 -21.19
CA GLU A 24 -2.36 15.89 -22.50
C GLU A 24 -1.13 14.98 -22.35
N ILE A 25 -0.16 15.35 -21.51
CA ILE A 25 1.03 14.53 -21.23
C ILE A 25 0.66 13.16 -20.64
N LEU A 26 -0.34 13.13 -19.75
CA LEU A 26 -0.79 11.90 -19.09
C LEU A 26 -1.79 11.07 -19.92
N GLY A 27 -2.26 11.58 -21.05
CA GLY A 27 -3.29 10.93 -21.86
C GLY A 27 -4.65 10.82 -21.14
N VAL A 28 -5.01 11.83 -20.33
CA VAL A 28 -6.27 11.87 -19.57
C VAL A 28 -7.06 13.13 -19.88
N LYS A 29 -8.32 13.19 -19.43
CA LYS A 29 -9.14 14.40 -19.54
C LYS A 29 -8.67 15.44 -18.52
N GLN A 30 -8.70 16.73 -18.87
CA GLN A 30 -8.38 17.83 -17.94
C GLN A 30 -9.26 17.81 -16.68
N SER A 31 -10.51 17.35 -16.79
CA SER A 31 -11.40 17.18 -15.64
C SER A 31 -10.87 16.17 -14.61
N ASN A 32 -10.03 15.21 -15.00
CA ASN A 32 -9.34 14.33 -14.06
C ASN A 32 -8.29 15.10 -13.27
N ILE A 33 -7.48 15.94 -13.93
CA ILE A 33 -6.47 16.77 -13.25
C ILE A 33 -7.16 17.75 -12.29
N SER A 34 -8.22 18.41 -12.75
CA SER A 34 -9.04 19.27 -11.90
C SER A 34 -9.55 18.52 -10.67
N ARG A 35 -10.12 17.31 -10.84
CA ARG A 35 -10.58 16.48 -9.73
C ARG A 35 -9.47 16.06 -8.78
N TRP A 36 -8.30 15.69 -9.31
CA TRP A 36 -7.13 15.29 -8.53
C TRP A 36 -6.60 16.46 -7.70
N GLU A 37 -6.54 17.67 -8.24
CA GLU A 37 -6.08 18.86 -7.51
C GLU A 37 -7.14 19.48 -6.57
N ARG A 38 -8.31 18.86 -6.41
CA ARG A 38 -9.32 19.34 -5.45
C ARG A 38 -8.89 19.01 -4.01
N PRO A 39 -8.95 19.99 -3.10
CA PRO A 39 -8.63 19.77 -1.68
C PRO A 39 -9.38 18.56 -1.11
N GLY A 40 -8.66 17.73 -0.36
CA GLY A 40 -9.22 16.52 0.29
C GLY A 40 -9.51 15.34 -0.64
N TYR A 41 -9.19 15.41 -1.93
CA TYR A 41 -9.30 14.23 -2.80
C TYR A 41 -8.26 13.17 -2.40
N ASN A 42 -8.71 11.95 -2.09
CA ASN A 42 -7.86 10.84 -1.65
C ASN A 42 -8.02 9.56 -2.49
N GLY A 43 -8.86 9.60 -3.54
CA GLY A 43 -9.20 8.44 -4.38
C GLY A 43 -8.14 8.06 -5.42
N TYR A 44 -6.86 8.36 -5.16
CA TYR A 44 -5.78 8.11 -6.12
C TYR A 44 -5.43 6.63 -6.20
N LYS A 45 -5.22 6.15 -7.42
CA LYS A 45 -4.46 4.92 -7.63
C LYS A 45 -2.97 5.23 -7.45
N VAL A 46 -2.22 4.32 -6.82
CA VAL A 46 -0.75 4.42 -6.71
C VAL A 46 -0.09 4.62 -8.08
N SER A 47 -0.61 3.96 -9.13
CA SER A 47 -0.13 4.12 -10.50
C SER A 47 -0.29 5.54 -11.05
N ILE A 48 -1.35 6.26 -10.66
CA ILE A 48 -1.55 7.66 -11.06
C ILE A 48 -0.59 8.58 -10.30
N LEU A 49 -0.44 8.39 -8.99
CA LEU A 49 0.53 9.15 -8.19
C LEU A 49 1.95 8.97 -8.72
N SER A 50 2.32 7.75 -9.11
CA SER A 50 3.63 7.44 -9.68
C SER A 50 3.85 8.17 -11.01
N LYS A 51 2.84 8.19 -11.91
CA LYS A 51 2.91 8.93 -13.17
C LYS A 51 3.00 10.43 -12.97
N LEU A 52 2.16 10.99 -12.09
CA LEU A 52 2.18 12.41 -11.76
C LEU A 52 3.54 12.84 -11.20
N ALA A 53 4.06 12.10 -10.21
CA ALA A 53 5.38 12.37 -9.66
C ALA A 53 6.46 12.40 -10.75
N ARG A 54 6.48 11.41 -11.65
CA ARG A 54 7.46 11.36 -12.74
C ARG A 54 7.36 12.55 -13.70
N VAL A 55 6.14 12.93 -14.11
CA VAL A 55 5.94 14.06 -15.04
C VAL A 55 6.29 15.41 -14.38
N LEU A 56 6.03 15.53 -13.08
CA LEU A 56 6.26 16.74 -12.32
C LEU A 56 7.67 16.82 -11.71
N GLY A 57 8.57 15.89 -12.06
CA GLY A 57 9.95 15.90 -11.55
C GLY A 57 10.11 15.47 -10.09
N GLY A 58 9.09 14.87 -9.49
CA GLY A 58 9.13 14.35 -8.12
C GLY A 58 9.33 12.84 -8.01
N ARG A 59 9.28 12.35 -6.77
CA ARG A 59 9.41 10.93 -6.42
C ARG A 59 8.25 10.52 -5.52
N LEU A 60 7.63 9.38 -5.80
CA LEU A 60 6.63 8.79 -4.92
C LEU A 60 7.32 7.91 -3.87
N GLU A 61 7.12 8.23 -2.59
CA GLU A 61 7.57 7.42 -1.47
C GLU A 61 6.38 6.79 -0.74
N LEU A 62 6.42 5.47 -0.56
CA LEU A 62 5.37 4.70 0.12
C LEU A 62 6.00 3.92 1.27
N SER A 63 5.36 3.94 2.44
CA SER A 63 5.78 3.19 3.61
C SER A 63 4.63 2.31 4.09
N LEU A 64 4.91 1.02 4.26
CA LEU A 64 4.00 0.08 4.91
C LEU A 64 4.41 0.00 6.38
N LYS A 65 3.45 0.26 7.28
CA LYS A 65 3.62 0.07 8.72
C LYS A 65 2.75 -1.10 9.15
N ARG A 66 3.27 -1.97 10.02
CA ARG A 66 2.43 -2.97 10.67
C ARG A 66 1.42 -2.23 11.55
N SER A 67 0.14 -2.53 11.37
CA SER A 67 -0.86 -2.06 12.33
C SER A 67 -0.67 -2.85 13.61
N THR A 68 -0.50 -2.15 14.72
CA THR A 68 -0.47 -2.74 16.06
C THR A 68 -1.85 -3.24 16.50
N ASP A 69 -2.91 -2.82 15.79
CA ASP A 69 -4.30 -3.02 16.21
C ASP A 69 -4.99 -4.17 15.45
N ILE A 70 -4.26 -4.88 14.58
CA ILE A 70 -4.81 -6.00 13.81
C ILE A 70 -4.30 -7.30 14.42
N MET A 71 -5.20 -8.05 15.06
CA MET A 71 -5.01 -9.48 15.25
C MET A 71 -4.96 -10.11 13.86
N LEU A 72 -3.82 -10.67 13.45
CA LEU A 72 -3.74 -11.40 12.18
C LEU A 72 -4.66 -12.63 12.28
N ASP A 73 -5.79 -12.59 11.57
CA ASP A 73 -6.64 -13.77 11.36
C ASP A 73 -5.95 -14.69 10.34
N LEU A 74 -5.07 -15.54 10.85
CA LEU A 74 -4.35 -16.53 10.05
C LEU A 74 -5.23 -17.74 9.66
N SER A 75 -6.46 -17.83 10.17
CA SER A 75 -7.37 -18.96 9.87
C SER A 75 -7.81 -19.01 8.39
N ARG A 76 -7.63 -17.91 7.66
CA ARG A 76 -8.02 -17.76 6.25
C ARG A 76 -6.90 -18.01 5.25
N PHE A 77 -5.66 -18.21 5.71
CA PHE A 77 -4.55 -18.48 4.82
C PHE A 77 -4.22 -19.98 4.81
N THR A 78 -4.37 -20.62 3.66
CA THR A 78 -3.78 -21.93 3.40
C THR A 78 -2.36 -21.74 2.90
N PHE A 79 -1.36 -22.06 3.72
CA PHE A 79 0.03 -22.12 3.24
C PHE A 79 0.25 -23.46 2.52
N THR A 80 0.88 -23.42 1.34
CA THR A 80 1.33 -24.64 0.64
C THR A 80 2.82 -24.74 0.91
N GLU A 81 3.21 -25.63 1.82
CA GLU A 81 4.57 -25.71 2.35
C GLU A 81 5.61 -26.08 1.30
N ASN A 82 6.68 -25.29 1.22
CA ASN A 82 8.04 -25.82 1.05
C ASN A 82 8.70 -25.76 2.44
N THR A 83 9.28 -26.87 2.87
CA THR A 83 9.62 -27.25 4.25
C THR A 83 10.30 -26.14 5.07
N HIS A 84 9.57 -25.50 5.99
CA HIS A 84 10.17 -24.66 7.05
C HIS A 84 9.62 -25.04 8.43
N ARG A 85 10.52 -24.93 9.41
CA ARG A 85 10.35 -25.38 10.79
C ARG A 85 9.44 -24.39 11.53
N PHE A 86 8.23 -24.81 11.88
CA PHE A 86 7.31 -23.98 12.66
C PHE A 86 7.54 -24.25 14.16
N THR A 87 7.60 -23.18 14.95
CA THR A 87 7.61 -23.27 16.42
C THR A 87 6.25 -22.81 16.91
N GLN A 88 5.48 -23.72 17.48
CA GLN A 88 4.20 -23.40 18.08
C GLN A 88 4.40 -23.11 19.57
N TYR A 89 3.74 -22.05 20.06
CA TYR A 89 3.67 -21.73 21.47
C TYR A 89 2.24 -22.00 21.94
N THR A 90 2.07 -23.01 22.81
CA THR A 90 0.80 -23.36 23.46
C THR A 90 1.05 -23.48 24.95
N ASP A 91 0.31 -22.72 25.76
CA ASP A 91 0.22 -22.83 27.23
C ASP A 91 1.51 -23.30 27.93
N GLY A 92 2.58 -22.51 27.80
CA GLY A 92 3.85 -22.73 28.50
C GLY A 92 4.79 -23.78 27.88
N HIS A 93 4.40 -24.42 26.79
CA HIS A 93 5.21 -25.42 26.08
C HIS A 93 5.57 -24.98 24.66
N THR A 94 6.83 -25.22 24.28
CA THR A 94 7.33 -25.03 22.91
C THR A 94 7.41 -26.37 22.21
N GLU A 95 6.67 -26.53 21.12
CA GLU A 95 6.74 -27.73 20.30
C GLU A 95 7.24 -27.35 18.89
N THR A 96 8.27 -28.07 18.44
CA THR A 96 8.84 -27.90 17.10
C THR A 96 8.27 -28.98 16.19
N LEU A 97 7.42 -28.59 15.26
CA LEU A 97 6.80 -29.53 14.31
C LEU A 97 7.62 -29.56 13.01
N GLN A 98 8.05 -30.76 12.63
CA GLN A 98 8.71 -31.04 11.35
C GLN A 98 7.76 -31.94 10.55
N SER A 99 6.93 -31.36 9.70
CA SER A 99 5.98 -32.11 8.87
C SER A 99 5.78 -31.42 7.54
N SER A 100 5.52 -32.21 6.51
CA SER A 100 5.26 -31.82 5.12
C SER A 100 3.79 -32.10 4.76
N ARG A 101 2.85 -31.60 5.59
CA ARG A 101 1.40 -31.76 5.39
C ARG A 101 0.68 -30.45 5.69
N LYS A 102 -0.37 -30.14 4.91
CA LYS A 102 -1.30 -29.02 5.13
C LYS A 102 -1.68 -28.90 6.61
N ILE A 103 -1.14 -27.89 7.29
CA ILE A 103 -1.49 -27.58 8.68
C ILE A 103 -2.61 -26.54 8.65
N LYS A 104 -3.73 -26.86 9.31
CA LYS A 104 -4.83 -25.93 9.54
C LYS A 104 -4.60 -25.30 10.90
N PHE A 105 -4.29 -24.01 10.95
CA PHE A 105 -4.07 -23.31 12.21
C PHE A 105 -5.43 -22.94 12.82
N GLU A 106 -5.90 -23.72 13.79
CA GLU A 106 -7.04 -23.33 14.62
C GLU A 106 -6.50 -22.72 15.94
N GLY A 107 -6.86 -21.46 16.20
CA GLY A 107 -6.57 -20.79 17.48
C GLY A 107 -5.16 -20.22 17.69
N VAL A 108 -4.30 -20.17 16.67
CA VAL A 108 -2.93 -19.63 16.82
C VAL A 108 -2.95 -18.10 16.89
N LYS A 109 -2.58 -17.56 18.05
CA LYS A 109 -2.31 -16.12 18.25
C LYS A 109 -0.82 -15.88 18.06
N ILE A 110 -0.44 -15.16 17.00
CA ILE A 110 0.93 -14.69 16.83
C ILE A 110 0.98 -13.25 17.32
N TYR A 111 1.69 -13.04 18.42
CA TYR A 111 2.05 -11.71 18.89
C TYR A 111 3.40 -11.34 18.27
N ALA A 112 3.54 -10.12 17.79
CA ALA A 112 4.70 -9.69 17.03
C ALA A 112 5.06 -8.23 17.31
#